data_AF-A0A518DKA9-F1
#
_entry.id   AF-A0A518DKA9-F1
#
_cell.length_a   1.000
_cell.length_b   1.000
_cell.length_c   1.000
_cell.angle_alpha   90.00
_cell.angle_beta   90.00
_cell.angle_gamma   90.00
#
_symmetry.space_group_name_H-M   'P 1'
#
loop_
_entity.id
_entity.type
_entity.pdbx_description
1 polymer ?
#
loop_
_entity_poly.entity_id
_entity_poly.type
_entity_poly.pdbx_seq_one_letter_code
_entity_poly.pdbx_strand_id
1 'polypeptide(L)'
;MLNFSHQTRVFLCTTPVDMRKSFRGLCLLAESLLEEDPASGHWFVFLNRRADRLKLLGWDGRGFWIWYMHLEAGTFQSPEAATDAAHLEIDVTQLSLIIHGIDLKSAKRRRRYVASQVNGSSLNGSVTSWQI
;
A
#
# COMPACT_ATOMS: atom_id res chain seq x y z
N MET A 1 -6.26 10.75 13.04
CA MET A 1 -5.49 10.55 11.80
C MET A 1 -5.30 9.06 11.59
N LEU A 2 -5.33 8.57 10.34
CA LEU A 2 -5.02 7.18 10.02
C LEU A 2 -3.62 6.85 10.56
N ASN A 3 -3.53 5.88 11.47
CA ASN A 3 -2.27 5.51 12.10
C ASN A 3 -1.50 4.58 11.15
N PHE A 4 -0.56 5.14 10.39
CA PHE A 4 0.37 4.36 9.59
C PHE A 4 1.61 4.10 10.44
N SER A 5 1.70 2.90 11.02
CA SER A 5 2.94 2.50 11.69
C SER A 5 4.04 2.34 10.64
N HIS A 6 5.32 2.45 11.03
CA HIS A 6 6.45 2.24 10.11
C HIS A 6 6.52 0.82 9.50
N GLN A 7 5.76 -0.14 10.04
CA GLN A 7 5.65 -1.51 9.53
C GLN A 7 4.41 -1.74 8.67
N THR A 8 3.53 -0.74 8.57
CA THR A 8 2.28 -0.84 7.83
C THR A 8 2.54 -0.63 6.34
N ARG A 9 2.35 -1.70 5.56
CA ARG A 9 2.40 -1.69 4.09
C ARG A 9 1.07 -1.19 3.52
N VAL A 10 1.12 -0.61 2.33
CA VAL A 10 -0.07 -0.17 1.60
C VAL A 10 -0.09 -0.88 0.25
N PHE A 11 -1.17 -1.60 -0.03
CA PHE A 11 -1.36 -2.33 -1.27
C PHE A 11 -2.42 -1.68 -2.12
N LEU A 12 -2.04 -1.28 -3.34
CA LEU A 12 -2.94 -0.70 -4.32
C LEU A 12 -3.36 -1.76 -5.33
N CYS A 13 -4.65 -2.08 -5.34
CA CYS A 13 -5.26 -2.96 -6.32
C CYS A 13 -5.19 -2.33 -7.71
N THR A 14 -4.59 -3.03 -8.68
CA THR A 14 -4.48 -2.56 -10.07
C THR A 14 -5.75 -2.85 -10.87
N THR A 15 -6.56 -3.80 -10.41
CA THR A 15 -7.83 -4.15 -11.07
C THR A 15 -8.96 -3.24 -10.58
N PRO A 16 -9.80 -2.69 -11.47
CA PRO A 16 -10.96 -1.90 -11.08
C PRO A 16 -11.95 -2.67 -10.20
N VAL A 17 -12.39 -2.05 -9.11
CA VAL A 17 -13.30 -2.65 -8.14
C VAL A 17 -14.69 -2.00 -8.18
N ASP A 18 -15.72 -2.82 -8.00
CA ASP A 18 -17.07 -2.35 -7.75
C ASP A 18 -17.19 -1.70 -6.37
N MET A 19 -17.35 -0.37 -6.33
CA MET A 19 -17.43 0.42 -5.11
C MET A 19 -18.70 0.17 -4.28
N ARG A 20 -19.65 -0.66 -4.76
CA ARG A 20 -20.78 -1.15 -3.95
C ARG A 20 -20.36 -2.18 -2.90
N LYS A 21 -19.17 -2.78 -3.04
CA LYS A 21 -18.64 -3.73 -2.04
C LYS A 21 -18.35 -3.01 -0.72
N SER A 22 -18.90 -3.56 0.36
CA SER A 22 -18.61 -3.19 1.75
C SER A 22 -17.50 -4.09 2.31
N PHE A 23 -17.30 -4.13 3.63
CA PHE A 23 -16.24 -4.86 4.33
C PHE A 23 -15.97 -6.25 3.77
N ARG A 24 -16.94 -7.18 3.85
CA ARG A 24 -16.75 -8.57 3.39
C ARG A 24 -16.29 -8.67 1.94
N GLY A 25 -16.86 -7.84 1.06
CA GLY A 25 -16.51 -7.87 -0.36
C GLY A 25 -15.11 -7.33 -0.64
N LEU A 26 -14.62 -6.39 0.18
CA LEU A 26 -13.26 -5.87 0.07
C LEU A 26 -12.23 -6.78 0.76
N CYS A 27 -12.57 -7.39 1.90
CA CYS A 27 -11.75 -8.43 2.54
C CYS A 27 -11.52 -9.61 1.58
N LEU A 28 -12.57 -10.08 0.90
CA LEU A 28 -12.44 -11.14 -0.10
C LEU A 28 -11.45 -10.74 -1.22
N LEU A 29 -11.47 -9.48 -1.66
CA LEU A 29 -10.53 -9.02 -2.68
C LEU A 29 -9.10 -8.93 -2.13
N ALA A 30 -8.92 -8.50 -0.88
CA ALA A 30 -7.60 -8.54 -0.23
C ALA A 30 -7.04 -9.97 -0.21
N GLU A 31 -7.85 -10.95 0.17
CA GLU A 31 -7.43 -12.36 0.21
C GLU A 31 -7.21 -12.94 -1.19
N SER A 32 -8.15 -12.74 -2.13
CA SER A 32 -8.15 -13.46 -3.39
C SER A 32 -7.32 -12.81 -4.49
N LEU A 33 -7.19 -11.48 -4.47
CA LEU A 33 -6.55 -10.70 -5.53
C LEU A 33 -5.21 -10.13 -5.07
N LEU A 34 -5.13 -9.71 -3.80
CA LEU A 34 -3.88 -9.19 -3.23
C LEU A 34 -3.06 -10.28 -2.53
N GLU A 35 -3.64 -11.48 -2.30
CA GLU A 35 -3.00 -12.61 -1.60
C GLU A 35 -2.48 -12.22 -0.20
N GLU A 36 -3.17 -11.30 0.45
CA GLU A 36 -2.77 -10.73 1.74
C GLU A 36 -3.92 -10.86 2.76
N ASP A 37 -3.56 -11.01 4.04
CA ASP A 37 -4.53 -11.07 5.12
C ASP A 37 -5.14 -9.68 5.37
N PRO A 38 -6.48 -9.49 5.21
CA PRO A 38 -7.12 -8.21 5.47
C PRO A 38 -6.98 -7.74 6.93
N ALA A 39 -6.78 -8.66 7.88
CA ALA A 39 -6.57 -8.37 9.29
C ALA A 39 -5.09 -8.18 9.70
N SER A 40 -4.16 -8.19 8.74
CA SER A 40 -2.71 -7.99 8.97
C SER A 40 -2.32 -6.62 9.54
N GLY A 41 -3.24 -5.65 9.55
CA GLY A 41 -2.95 -4.26 9.90
C GLY A 41 -2.31 -3.46 8.75
N HIS A 42 -2.28 -4.03 7.54
CA HIS A 42 -1.96 -3.33 6.30
C HIS A 42 -3.15 -2.54 5.76
N TRP A 43 -2.88 -1.62 4.83
CA TRP A 43 -3.93 -0.85 4.14
C TRP A 43 -4.11 -1.35 2.71
N PHE A 44 -5.35 -1.50 2.30
CA PHE A 44 -5.71 -1.93 0.95
C PHE A 44 -6.46 -0.82 0.23
N VAL A 45 -5.93 -0.38 -0.90
CA VAL A 45 -6.44 0.72 -1.72
C VAL A 45 -7.16 0.13 -2.93
N PHE A 46 -8.42 0.50 -3.10
CA PHE A 46 -9.24 0.06 -4.22
C PHE A 46 -9.75 1.26 -4.99
N LEU A 47 -9.57 1.24 -6.32
CA LEU A 47 -10.09 2.26 -7.23
C LEU A 47 -11.24 1.69 -8.06
N ASN A 48 -12.19 2.54 -8.43
CA ASN A 48 -13.22 2.16 -9.39
C ASN A 48 -12.69 2.27 -10.83
N ARG A 49 -13.48 1.78 -11.79
CA ARG A 49 -13.10 1.80 -13.22
C ARG A 49 -12.85 3.19 -13.79
N ARG A 50 -13.49 4.24 -13.25
CA ARG A 50 -13.25 5.62 -13.67
C ARG A 50 -12.09 6.28 -12.91
N ALA A 51 -11.54 5.61 -11.91
CA ALA A 51 -10.58 6.16 -10.96
C ALA A 51 -11.03 7.49 -10.30
N ASP A 52 -12.33 7.74 -10.17
CA ASP A 52 -12.90 8.93 -9.49
C ASP A 52 -13.35 8.62 -8.05
N ARG A 53 -13.20 7.36 -7.63
CA ARG A 53 -13.57 6.85 -6.31
C ARG A 53 -12.51 5.91 -5.78
N LEU A 54 -12.20 6.08 -4.50
CA LEU A 54 -11.19 5.32 -3.77
C LEU A 54 -11.77 4.80 -2.46
N LYS A 55 -11.48 3.53 -2.14
CA LYS A 55 -11.67 2.98 -0.79
C LYS A 55 -10.33 2.55 -0.19
N LEU A 56 -10.09 2.92 1.06
CA LEU A 56 -9.08 2.30 1.92
C LEU A 56 -9.77 1.33 2.87
N LEU A 57 -9.37 0.06 2.85
CA LEU A 57 -9.71 -0.91 3.88
C LEU A 57 -8.51 -1.07 4.81
N GLY A 58 -8.76 -1.09 6.12
CA GLY A 58 -7.75 -1.42 7.11
C GLY A 58 -8.35 -2.03 8.36
N TRP A 59 -7.51 -2.70 9.14
CA TRP A 59 -7.84 -3.33 10.41
C TRP A 59 -7.04 -2.68 11.54
N ASP A 60 -7.70 -2.29 12.63
CA ASP A 60 -7.08 -1.59 13.77
C ASP A 60 -6.77 -2.53 14.95
N GLY A 61 -6.91 -3.86 14.77
CA GLY A 61 -6.82 -4.85 15.85
C GLY A 61 -8.17 -5.21 16.47
N ARG A 62 -9.21 -4.40 16.27
CA ARG A 62 -10.55 -4.59 16.86
C ARG A 62 -11.66 -4.66 15.81
N GLY A 63 -11.51 -3.95 14.70
CA GLY A 63 -12.54 -3.79 13.69
C GLY A 63 -11.98 -3.35 12.34
N PHE A 64 -12.77 -3.59 11.29
CA PHE A 64 -12.46 -3.12 9.94
C PHE A 64 -12.98 -1.70 9.75
N TRP A 65 -12.15 -0.87 9.12
CA TRP A 65 -12.47 0.50 8.79
C TRP A 65 -12.44 0.65 7.27
N ILE A 66 -13.40 1.40 6.75
CA ILE A 66 -13.39 1.83 5.34
C ILE A 66 -13.37 3.34 5.30
N TRP A 67 -12.33 3.90 4.67
CA TRP A 67 -12.37 5.29 4.24
C TRP A 67 -12.78 5.34 2.77
N TYR A 68 -13.77 6.15 2.45
CA TYR A 68 -14.30 6.28 1.10
C TYR A 68 -14.20 7.74 0.64
N MET A 69 -13.55 7.93 -0.50
CA MET A 69 -13.37 9.23 -1.13
C MET A 69 -13.96 9.22 -2.53
N HIS A 70 -14.77 10.24 -2.83
CA HIS A 70 -15.24 10.55 -4.18
C HIS A 70 -14.63 11.89 -4.59
N LEU A 71 -14.01 11.92 -5.77
CA LEU A 71 -13.53 13.17 -6.35
C LEU A 71 -14.70 13.85 -7.07
N GLU A 72 -14.93 15.11 -6.74
CA GLU A 72 -15.89 15.97 -7.44
C GLU A 72 -15.35 16.39 -8.83
N ALA A 73 -14.04 16.31 -9.04
CA ALA A 73 -13.39 16.56 -10.33
C ALA A 73 -12.08 15.77 -10.47
N GLY A 74 -11.78 15.33 -11.70
CA GLY A 74 -10.55 14.60 -12.04
C GLY A 74 -10.60 13.12 -11.67
N THR A 75 -9.42 12.49 -11.68
CA THR A 75 -9.24 11.06 -11.43
C THR A 75 -7.97 10.84 -10.61
N PHE A 76 -7.99 9.86 -9.71
CA PHE A 76 -6.79 9.31 -9.11
C PHE A 76 -5.88 8.74 -10.18
N GLN A 77 -4.57 8.91 -10.00
CA GLN A 77 -3.60 8.23 -10.83
C GLN A 77 -3.69 6.74 -10.56
N SER A 78 -4.28 5.99 -11.51
CA SER A 78 -4.05 4.56 -11.57
C SER A 78 -2.58 4.38 -11.89
N PRO A 79 -1.81 3.65 -11.07
CA PRO A 79 -0.49 3.23 -11.50
C PRO A 79 -0.69 2.44 -12.79
N GLU A 80 0.06 2.79 -13.83
CA GLU A 80 0.21 1.87 -14.95
C GLU A 80 0.79 0.60 -14.35
N ALA A 81 0.01 -0.48 -14.37
CA ALA A 81 0.48 -1.80 -14.00
C ALA A 81 1.60 -2.14 -15.00
N ALA A 82 2.84 -1.80 -14.65
CA ALA A 82 4.02 -2.07 -15.47
C ALA A 82 4.27 -3.59 -15.62
N THR A 83 3.40 -4.42 -15.06
CA THR A 83 3.45 -5.87 -14.98
C THR A 83 2.01 -6.32 -14.76
N ASP A 84 1.61 -7.50 -15.27
CA ASP A 84 0.30 -8.16 -15.02
C ASP A 84 0.04 -8.49 -13.52
N ALA A 85 0.67 -7.77 -12.60
CA ALA A 85 0.49 -7.88 -11.17
C ALA A 85 -0.90 -7.36 -10.77
N ALA A 86 -1.60 -8.16 -9.98
CA ALA A 86 -2.92 -7.85 -9.43
C ALA A 86 -2.91 -6.67 -8.44
N HIS A 87 -1.73 -6.32 -7.92
CA HIS A 87 -1.53 -5.21 -7.00
C HIS A 87 -0.12 -4.62 -7.05
N LEU A 88 0.03 -3.45 -6.43
CA LEU A 88 1.31 -2.78 -6.23
C LEU A 88 1.46 -2.37 -4.77
N GLU A 89 2.60 -2.68 -4.18
CA GLU A 89 2.96 -2.12 -2.88
C GLU A 89 3.42 -0.67 -3.04
N ILE A 90 2.83 0.23 -2.27
CA ILE A 90 3.16 1.65 -2.25
C ILE A 90 3.49 2.11 -0.83
N ASP A 91 4.32 3.15 -0.73
CA ASP A 91 4.56 3.87 0.53
C ASP A 91 3.35 4.78 0.84
N VAL A 92 3.11 5.08 2.11
CA VAL A 92 2.16 6.10 2.59
C VAL A 92 2.38 7.45 1.88
N THR A 93 3.63 7.78 1.58
CA THR A 93 3.95 8.99 0.81
C THR A 93 3.34 8.94 -0.60
N GLN A 94 3.42 7.80 -1.28
CA GLN A 94 2.84 7.64 -2.62
C GLN A 94 1.31 7.65 -2.55
N LEU A 95 0.71 7.01 -1.54
CA LEU A 95 -0.72 7.11 -1.29
C LEU A 95 -1.16 8.57 -1.11
N SER A 96 -0.41 9.36 -0.33
CA SER A 96 -0.67 10.78 -0.15
C SER A 96 -0.60 11.57 -1.46
N LEU A 97 0.41 11.32 -2.30
CA LEU A 97 0.51 11.94 -3.63
C LEU A 97 -0.69 11.61 -4.52
N ILE A 98 -1.14 10.35 -4.53
CA ILE A 98 -2.34 9.92 -5.27
C ILE A 98 -3.57 10.67 -4.77
N ILE A 99 -3.79 10.71 -3.46
CA ILE A 99 -4.96 11.37 -2.85
C ILE A 99 -4.98 12.87 -3.17
N HIS A 100 -3.82 13.52 -3.18
CA HIS A 100 -3.71 14.95 -3.45
C HIS A 100 -3.61 15.28 -4.95
N GLY A 101 -3.67 14.29 -5.84
CA GLY A 101 -3.60 14.48 -7.29
C GLY A 101 -2.23 14.96 -7.79
N ILE A 102 -1.15 14.66 -7.07
CA ILE A 102 0.21 14.99 -7.47
C ILE A 102 0.77 13.83 -8.29
N ASP A 103 1.24 14.12 -9.51
CA ASP A 103 1.74 13.09 -10.42
C ASP A 103 2.98 12.38 -9.87
N LEU A 104 2.85 11.06 -9.68
CA LEU A 104 3.90 10.15 -9.24
C LEU A 104 5.10 10.11 -10.20
N LYS A 105 4.89 10.29 -11.51
CA LYS A 105 5.96 10.26 -12.51
C LYS A 105 6.87 11.49 -12.39
N SER A 106 6.30 12.63 -12.01
CA SER A 106 7.03 13.87 -11.78
C SER A 106 7.71 13.96 -10.40
N ALA A 107 7.21 13.19 -9.43
CA ALA A 107 7.69 13.19 -8.05
C ALA A 107 9.06 12.48 -7.90
N LYS A 108 10.15 13.23 -8.01
CA LYS A 108 11.50 12.69 -7.79
C LYS A 108 11.86 12.64 -6.31
N ARG A 109 11.94 11.42 -5.75
CA ARG A 109 12.49 11.20 -4.40
C ARG A 109 14.00 11.51 -4.42
N ARG A 110 14.44 12.41 -3.54
CA ARG A 110 15.88 12.65 -3.31
C ARG A 110 16.49 11.42 -2.61
N ARG A 111 17.80 11.21 -2.80
CA ARG A 111 18.54 10.09 -2.20
C ARG A 111 18.24 10.02 -0.70
N ARG A 112 17.69 8.90 -0.25
CA ARG A 112 17.41 8.56 1.15
C ARG A 112 18.21 7.31 1.51
N TYR A 113 18.56 7.19 2.78
CA TYR A 113 19.12 5.94 3.30
C TYR A 113 18.08 4.83 3.17
N VAL A 114 18.50 3.69 2.61
CA VAL A 114 17.70 2.46 2.56
C VAL A 114 18.53 1.43 3.29
N ALA A 115 18.00 0.90 4.40
CA ALA A 115 18.65 -0.21 5.08
C ALA A 115 18.61 -1.41 4.14
N SER A 116 19.76 -1.92 3.73
CA SER A 116 19.83 -3.21 3.04
C SER A 116 19.32 -4.27 4.01
N GLN A 117 18.30 -5.04 3.60
CA GLN A 117 17.87 -6.23 4.32
C GLN A 117 19.06 -7.19 4.38
N VAL A 118 19.80 -7.20 5.49
CA VAL A 118 20.83 -8.19 5.75
C VAL A 118 20.10 -9.49 6.07
N ASN A 119 19.94 -10.35 5.07
CA ASN A 119 19.46 -11.71 5.28
C ASN A 119 20.43 -12.43 6.22
N GLY A 120 20.02 -12.58 7.47
CA GLY A 120 20.69 -13.40 8.46
C GLY A 120 20.55 -14.88 8.10
N SER A 121 21.48 -15.39 7.31
CA SER A 121 21.71 -16.82 7.17
C SER A 121 23.19 -17.11 6.90
N SER A 122 24.01 -16.88 7.92
CA SER A 122 25.15 -17.73 8.28
C SER A 122 25.77 -17.24 9.59
N LEU A 123 25.39 -17.89 10.69
CA LEU A 123 26.28 -18.02 11.84
C LEU A 123 27.55 -18.72 11.34
N ASN A 124 28.65 -17.98 11.22
CA ASN A 124 30.03 -18.41 11.49
C ASN A 124 31.00 -17.46 10.78
N GLY A 125 31.77 -16.71 11.55
CA GLY A 125 32.87 -15.93 11.01
C GLY A 125 33.39 -14.86 11.95
N SER A 126 34.20 -15.31 12.91
CA SER A 126 35.32 -14.56 13.51
C SER A 126 35.05 -13.15 14.05
N VAL A 127 34.93 -13.11 15.38
CA VAL A 127 35.25 -11.96 16.24
C VAL A 127 36.54 -11.31 15.75
N THR A 128 36.44 -10.13 15.13
CA THR A 128 37.59 -9.25 14.97
C THR A 128 37.55 -8.23 16.09
N SER A 129 38.46 -8.49 17.03
CA SER A 129 38.90 -7.60 18.10
C SER A 129 39.21 -6.20 17.56
N TRP A 130 38.54 -5.19 18.09
CA TRP A 130 39.04 -3.81 18.09
C TRP A 130 39.42 -3.47 19.53
N GLN A 131 40.69 -3.68 19.85
CA GLN A 131 41.30 -3.07 21.03
C GLN A 131 41.48 -1.58 20.78
N ILE A 132 41.20 -0.80 21.83
CA ILE A 132 41.59 0.60 22.02
C ILE A 132 43.11 0.67 22.15
#